data_AF-A0A9X2YCZ3-F1
#
_entry.id   AF-A0A9X2YCZ3-F1
#
_cell.length_a   1.000
_cell.length_b   1.000
_cell.length_c   1.000
_cell.angle_alpha   90.00
_cell.angle_beta   90.00
_cell.angle_gamma   90.00
#
_symmetry.space_group_name_H-M   'P 1'
#
loop_
_entity.id
_entity.type
_entity.pdbx_description
1 polymer ?
#
loop_
_entity_poly.entity_id
_entity_poly.type
_entity_poly.pdbx_seq_one_letter_code
_entity_poly.pdbx_strand_id
1 'polypeptide(L)' 'MPVEETAWDVLVSRDLESRHYEQLRAALADTITKRLPSHKKLRRIVAWSQNGGCLFRPQQGVCRYAVSYEVVMAV' A
#
# COMPACT_ATOMS: atom_id res chain seq x y z
N MET A 1 -19.56 -5.08 6.29
CA MET A 1 -18.46 -5.31 7.25
C MET A 1 -17.15 -5.01 6.53
N PRO A 2 -16.22 -4.23 7.13
CA PRO A 2 -14.89 -4.05 6.54
C PRO A 2 -14.09 -5.35 6.60
N VAL A 3 -13.32 -5.63 5.56
CA VAL A 3 -12.43 -6.80 5.47
C VAL A 3 -10.99 -6.29 5.39
N GLU A 4 -10.10 -6.86 6.20
CA GLU A 4 -8.67 -6.57 6.11
C GLU A 4 -8.01 -7.48 5.06
N GLU A 5 -7.22 -6.88 4.18
CA GLU A 5 -6.48 -7.55 3.10
C GLU A 5 -5.02 -7.09 3.11
N THR A 6 -4.14 -7.87 2.48
CA THR A 6 -2.70 -7.58 2.42
C THR A 6 -2.20 -7.64 0.98
N ALA A 7 -1.41 -6.64 0.59
CA ALA A 7 -0.63 -6.63 -0.65
C ALA A 7 0.85 -6.65 -0.34
N TRP A 8 1.60 -7.51 -1.03
CA TRP A 8 3.01 -7.76 -0.73
C TRP A 8 3.99 -7.01 -1.65
N ASP A 9 3.51 -6.41 -2.74
CA ASP A 9 4.37 -5.85 -3.80
C ASP A 9 3.93 -4.43 -4.22
N VAL A 10 3.64 -3.58 -3.24
CA VAL A 10 3.26 -2.18 -3.52
C VAL A 10 4.52 -1.38 -3.79
N LEU A 11 4.68 -0.87 -5.01
CA LEU A 11 5.84 -0.09 -5.43
C LEU A 11 5.55 1.40 -5.32
N VAL A 12 6.43 2.14 -4.65
CA VAL A 12 6.34 3.59 -4.47
C VAL A 12 7.67 4.23 -4.85
N SER A 13 7.67 5.43 -5.44
CA SER A 13 8.90 6.18 -5.70
C SER A 13 9.63 6.46 -4.39
N ARG A 14 10.97 6.32 -4.41
CA ARG A 14 11.82 6.57 -3.25
C ARG A 14 11.75 8.02 -2.75
N ASP A 15 11.42 8.97 -3.62
CA ASP A 15 11.33 10.39 -3.28
C ASP A 15 10.25 10.67 -2.22
N LEU A 16 9.19 9.85 -2.22
CA LEU A 16 8.05 9.94 -1.30
C LEU A 16 8.34 9.39 0.09
N GLU A 17 9.36 8.54 0.23
CA GLU A 17 9.83 8.04 1.52
C GLU A 17 10.47 9.16 2.35
N SER A 18 11.16 10.08 1.68
CA SER A 18 11.93 11.14 2.34
C SER A 18 11.08 12.31 2.88
N ARG A 19 9.79 12.40 2.53
CA ARG A 19 8.97 13.61 2.73
C ARG A 19 7.59 13.36 3.36
N HIS A 20 7.55 12.84 4.58
CA HIS A 20 6.34 12.72 5.43
C HIS A 20 5.50 11.45 5.25
N TYR A 21 5.19 10.82 6.39
CA TYR A 21 4.41 9.58 6.54
C TYR A 21 3.03 9.63 5.85
N GLU A 22 2.38 10.80 5.84
CA GLU A 22 1.07 10.99 5.19
C GLU A 22 1.15 10.93 3.66
N GLN A 23 2.24 11.45 3.05
CA GLN A 23 2.42 11.36 1.60
C GLN A 23 2.64 9.91 1.16
N LEU A 24 3.41 9.16 1.94
CA LEU A 24 3.58 7.73 1.72
C LEU A 24 2.24 6.99 1.85
N ARG A 25 1.46 7.26 2.90
CA ARG A 25 0.14 6.66 3.09
C ARG A 25 -0.78 6.93 1.91
N ALA A 26 -0.81 8.16 1.40
CA ALA A 26 -1.60 8.54 0.23
C ALA A 26 -1.16 7.80 -1.03
N ALA A 27 0.15 7.69 -1.27
CA ALA A 27 0.70 6.96 -2.41
C ALA A 27 0.38 5.45 -2.36
N LEU A 28 0.48 4.84 -1.17
CA LEU A 28 0.07 3.45 -0.97
C LEU A 28 -1.43 3.29 -1.22
N ALA A 29 -2.27 4.20 -0.70
CA ALA A 29 -3.71 4.17 -0.91
C ALA A 29 -4.11 4.29 -2.38
N ASP A 30 -3.48 5.19 -3.14
CA ASP A 30 -3.73 5.35 -4.58
C ASP A 30 -3.34 4.08 -5.35
N THR A 31 -2.17 3.51 -5.03
CA THR A 31 -1.69 2.28 -5.67
C THR A 31 -2.61 1.09 -5.39
N ILE A 32 -3.06 0.92 -4.14
CA ILE A 32 -4.01 -0.13 -3.77
C ILE A 32 -5.36 0.09 -4.47
N THR A 33 -5.88 1.32 -4.45
CA THR A 33 -7.18 1.64 -5.06
C THR A 33 -7.21 1.27 -6.55
N LYS A 34 -6.12 1.52 -7.29
CA LYS A 34 -5.98 1.14 -8.70
C LYS A 34 -5.95 -0.38 -8.94
N ARG A 35 -5.52 -1.15 -7.94
CA ARG A 35 -5.42 -2.63 -8.01
C ARG A 35 -6.70 -3.31 -7.52
N LEU A 36 -7.55 -2.62 -6.77
CA LEU A 36 -8.76 -3.21 -6.23
C LEU A 36 -9.74 -3.57 -7.36
N PRO A 37 -10.38 -4.75 -7.28
CA PRO A 37 -11.53 -5.07 -8.12
C PRO A 37 -12.62 -3.98 -8.00
N SER A 38 -13.38 -3.76 -9.06
CA SER A 38 -14.44 -2.73 -9.11
C SER A 38 -15.53 -2.86 -8.02
N HIS A 39 -15.76 -4.07 -7.51
CA HIS A 39 -16.70 -4.35 -6.43
C HIS A 39 -16.13 -4.10 -5.03
N LYS A 40 -14.88 -3.63 -4.91
CA LYS A 40 -14.22 -3.30 -3.64
C LYS A 40 -13.84 -1.83 -3.62
N LYS A 41 -14.00 -1.20 -2.47
CA LYS A 41 -13.56 0.16 -2.21
C LYS A 41 -12.60 0.18 -1.04
N LEU A 42 -11.45 0.83 -1.22
CA LEU A 42 -10.49 1.05 -0.15
C LEU A 42 -11.12 1.92 0.93
N ARG A 43 -11.08 1.45 2.19
CA ARG A 43 -11.51 2.22 3.36
C ARG A 43 -10.34 2.96 3.99
N ARG A 44 -9.24 2.26 4.28
CA ARG A 44 -8.01 2.83 4.83
C ARG A 44 -6.82 1.89 4.68
N ILE A 45 -5.62 2.46 4.66
CA ILE A 45 -4.39 1.71 4.96
C ILE A 45 -4.34 1.46 6.47
N VAL A 46 -4.01 0.25 6.90
CA VAL A 46 -3.90 -0.13 8.32
C VAL A 46 -2.44 -0.04 8.77
N ALA A 47 -1.54 -0.70 8.05
CA ALA A 47 -0.12 -0.75 8.34
C ALA A 47 0.69 -1.00 7.07
N TRP A 48 1.99 -0.69 7.10
CA TRP A 48 2.91 -1.03 6.03
C TRP A 48 4.32 -1.31 6.54
N SER A 49 5.08 -2.07 5.77
CA SER A 49 6.48 -2.38 6.04
C SER A 49 7.30 -2.30 4.76
N GLN A 50 8.36 -1.51 4.79
CA GLN A 50 9.30 -1.42 3.68
C GLN A 50 10.04 -2.76 3.52
N ASN A 51 10.20 -3.18 2.27
CA ASN A 51 10.81 -4.44 1.88
C ASN A 51 10.20 -5.66 2.59
N GLY A 52 8.95 -5.56 3.06
CA GLY A 52 8.26 -6.61 3.80
C GLY A 52 9.01 -7.05 5.07
N GLY A 53 9.71 -6.16 5.76
CA GLY A 53 10.50 -6.53 6.93
C GLY A 53 11.72 -7.39 6.57
N CYS A 54 12.46 -6.98 5.54
CA CYS A 54 13.64 -7.66 4.97
C CYS A 54 13.35 -8.89 4.10
N LEU A 55 12.09 -9.18 3.77
CA LEU A 55 11.72 -10.26 2.85
C LEU A 55 12.05 -9.94 1.38
N PHE A 56 12.10 -8.66 1.01
CA PHE A 56 12.42 -8.23 -0.35
C PHE A 56 13.82 -7.64 -0.44
N ARG A 57 14.52 -7.92 -1.54
CA ARG A 57 15.75 -7.21 -1.86
C ARG A 57 15.44 -5.75 -2.21
N PRO A 58 16.19 -4.77 -1.68
CA PRO A 58 16.06 -3.38 -2.09
C PRO A 58 16.27 -3.25 -3.61
N GLN A 59 15.43 -2.46 -4.26
CA GLN A 59 15.53 -2.16 -5.69
C GLN A 59 15.92 -0.69 -5.87
N GLN A 60 16.79 -0.39 -6.84
CA GLN A 60 17.20 0.99 -7.10
C GLN A 60 16.02 1.80 -7.67
N GLY A 61 15.79 2.99 -7.11
CA GLY A 61 14.78 3.96 -7.58
C GLY A 61 13.34 3.71 -7.10
N VAL A 62 13.02 2.52 -6.59
CA VAL A 62 11.68 2.16 -6.11
C VAL A 62 11.73 1.46 -4.77
N CYS A 63 10.83 1.84 -3.88
CA CYS A 63 10.63 1.20 -2.59
C CYS A 63 9.46 0.22 -2.70
N ARG A 64 9.69 -1.03 -2.29
CA ARG A 64 8.64 -2.04 -2.21
C ARG A 64 8.08 -2.09 -0.80
N TYR A 65 6.77 -2.15 -0.67
CA TYR A 65 6.08 -2.24 0.61
C TYR A 65 5.16 -3.45 0.65
N ALA A 66 5.14 -4.12 1.81
CA ALA A 66 4.01 -4.91 2.24
C ALA A 66 3.01 -3.98 2.93
N VAL A 67 1.73 -4.06 2.57
CA VAL A 67 0.69 -3.14 3.02
C VAL A 67 -0.53 -3.93 3.46
N SER A 68 -0.97 -3.73 4.71
CA SER A 68 -2.28 -4.15 5.18
C SER A 68 -3.28 -3.00 5.04
N TYR A 69 -4.47 -3.28 4.55
CA TYR A 69 -5.52 -2.31 4.29
C TYR A 69 -6.91 -2.88 4.50
N GLU A 70 -7.87 -2.02 4.83
CA GLU A 70 -9.27 -2.39 4.95
C GLU A 70 -10.04 -2.01 3.68
N VAL A 71 -10.91 -2.91 3.23
CA VAL A 71 -11.85 -2.68 2.13
C VAL A 71 -13.29 -2.84 2.60
N VAL A 72 -14.20 -2.25 1.83
CA VAL A 72 -15.64 -2.50 1.90
C VAL A 72 -16.13 -2.94 0.51
N MET A 73 -17.19 -3.73 0.47
CA MET A 73 -17.84 -4.09 -0.79
C MET A 73 -18.59 -2.86 -1.33
N ALA A 74 -18.27 -2.45 -2.55
CA ALA A 74 -19.07 -1.49 -3.29
C ALA A 74 -20.29 -2.25 -3.83
N VAL A 75 -21.48 -1.88 -3.35
CA VAL A 75 -22.78 -2.39 -3.81
C VAL A 75 -23.08 -1.83 -5.19
#